data_AF-A0A397HQF9-F1
#
_entry.id   AF-A0A397HQF9-F1
#
_cell.length_a   1.000
_cell.length_b   1.000
_cell.length_c   1.000
_cell.angle_alpha   90.00
_cell.angle_beta   90.00
_cell.angle_gamma   90.00
#
_symmetry.space_group_name_H-M   'P 1'
#
loop_
_entity.id
_entity.type
_entity.pdbx_description
1 polymer ?
#
loop_
_entity_poly.entity_id
_entity_poly.type
_entity_poly.pdbx_seq_one_letter_code
_entity_poly.pdbx_strand_id
1 'polypeptide(L)'
;MPRAERNRNLFASAIAGSTSSGSTTSRRTRLGTNPSEPYLVEEERATTTTRTETNSINRLIRKFELFEKKMDSLLNDNADIKKRLKNIELLTEINNDPDFSKDVINRVVKNIFKANIFPSTKDLVDETEHLLEKLRGMRGGIASRVKSAIFEIFGESQLPRIDFQSSPAEINSWKSDQRVKDAYRKLFDIFSEDRTYVIWSTDHNLEHSTDHNLEHSTDHNLEHN
;
A
#
# COMPACT_ATOMS: atom_id res chain seq x y z
N MET A 1 14.93 -39.90 15.44
CA MET A 1 16.32 -39.98 14.93
C MET A 1 16.79 -38.61 14.45
N PRO A 2 17.46 -37.82 15.30
CA PRO A 2 18.08 -36.54 14.93
C PRO A 2 19.18 -36.71 13.86
N ARG A 3 19.52 -35.63 13.14
CA ARG A 3 20.45 -35.67 11.99
C ARG A 3 21.85 -36.21 12.34
N ALA A 4 22.35 -35.91 13.55
CA ALA A 4 23.65 -36.40 14.03
C ALA A 4 23.71 -37.93 14.17
N GLU A 5 22.60 -38.57 14.47
CA GLU A 5 22.49 -40.02 14.70
C GLU A 5 22.65 -40.82 13.41
N ARG A 6 22.04 -40.32 12.33
CA ARG A 6 22.12 -40.91 10.98
C ARG A 6 23.56 -40.93 10.46
N ASN A 7 24.36 -39.90 10.78
CA ASN A 7 25.77 -39.82 10.38
C ASN A 7 26.65 -40.83 11.13
N ARG A 8 26.38 -41.13 12.42
CA ARG A 8 27.15 -42.12 13.19
C ARG A 8 27.05 -43.52 12.58
N ASN A 9 25.85 -43.91 12.15
CA ASN A 9 25.61 -45.23 11.57
C ASN A 9 26.36 -45.45 10.24
N LEU A 10 26.50 -44.41 9.41
CA LEU A 10 27.23 -44.50 8.13
C LEU A 10 28.71 -44.84 8.32
N PHE A 11 29.38 -44.28 9.34
CA PHE A 11 30.79 -44.61 9.63
C PHE A 11 30.95 -46.00 10.23
N ALA A 12 30.01 -46.45 11.08
CA ALA A 12 30.05 -47.79 11.66
C ALA A 12 29.94 -48.90 10.60
N SER A 13 29.04 -48.74 9.61
CA SER A 13 28.84 -49.73 8.54
C SER A 13 30.07 -49.92 7.63
N ALA A 14 30.94 -48.91 7.49
CA ALA A 14 32.11 -49.01 6.61
C ALA A 14 33.24 -49.89 7.18
N ILE A 15 33.32 -50.05 8.50
CA ILE A 15 34.44 -50.76 9.17
C ILE A 15 34.15 -52.28 9.29
N ALA A 16 32.88 -52.67 9.34
CA ALA A 16 32.48 -54.08 9.50
C ALA A 16 32.63 -54.96 8.24
N GLY A 17 32.94 -54.36 7.08
CA GLY A 17 32.83 -55.02 5.76
C GLY A 17 34.06 -55.80 5.26
N SER A 18 35.15 -55.87 6.01
CA SER A 18 36.46 -56.32 5.49
C SER A 18 37.21 -57.30 6.40
N THR A 19 36.70 -58.53 6.56
CA THR A 19 37.51 -59.66 7.04
C THR A 19 37.26 -60.94 6.23
N SER A 20 38.31 -61.74 6.05
CA SER A 20 38.34 -63.11 5.52
C SER A 20 37.78 -63.37 4.10
N SER A 21 38.69 -63.71 3.18
CA SER A 21 38.78 -65.10 2.73
C SER A 21 40.16 -65.39 2.14
N GLY A 22 40.77 -66.50 2.54
CA GLY A 22 42.05 -66.98 2.00
C GLY A 22 41.85 -68.16 1.05
N SER A 23 42.85 -68.44 0.21
CA SER A 23 42.90 -69.66 -0.60
C SER A 23 44.30 -70.26 -0.58
N THR A 24 44.40 -71.58 -0.41
CA THR A 24 45.68 -72.31 -0.32
C THR A 24 45.64 -73.59 -1.16
N THR A 25 46.73 -73.81 -1.92
CA THR A 25 46.93 -75.01 -2.75
C THR A 25 48.42 -75.37 -2.78
N SER A 26 48.87 -76.63 -2.76
CA SER A 26 48.63 -77.74 -1.82
C SER A 26 49.43 -78.97 -2.28
N ARG A 27 50.50 -79.36 -1.54
CA ARG A 27 51.26 -80.64 -1.64
C ARG A 27 52.04 -80.80 -2.98
N ARG A 28 53.14 -81.56 -3.14
CA ARG A 28 53.98 -82.49 -2.31
C ARG A 28 55.39 -82.56 -3.02
N THR A 29 56.53 -83.09 -2.54
CA THR A 29 56.86 -83.97 -1.39
C THR A 29 58.19 -83.61 -0.68
N ARG A 30 59.32 -84.27 -1.02
CA ARG A 30 60.68 -84.36 -0.38
C ARG A 30 61.66 -84.92 -1.45
N LEU A 31 63.01 -84.88 -1.40
CA LEU A 31 63.92 -85.27 -0.31
C LEU A 31 65.40 -84.86 -0.57
N GLY A 32 66.13 -84.35 0.45
CA GLY A 32 67.61 -84.20 0.49
C GLY A 32 68.22 -83.02 -0.32
N THR A 33 69.40 -82.45 -0.01
CA THR A 33 70.32 -82.53 1.17
C THR A 33 71.14 -81.20 1.26
N ASN A 34 71.64 -80.81 2.44
CA ASN A 34 72.38 -79.56 2.75
C ASN A 34 73.91 -79.62 2.41
N PRO A 35 74.73 -78.55 2.62
CA PRO A 35 74.61 -77.12 2.25
C PRO A 35 75.92 -76.52 1.66
N SER A 36 75.93 -75.23 1.25
CA SER A 36 77.15 -74.38 1.14
C SER A 36 76.81 -72.87 1.07
N GLU A 37 77.82 -72.02 1.28
CA GLU A 37 77.72 -70.58 1.57
C GLU A 37 77.65 -69.64 0.35
N PRO A 38 77.31 -68.34 0.54
CA PRO A 38 76.92 -67.44 -0.56
C PRO A 38 78.09 -66.72 -1.24
N TYR A 39 77.80 -66.16 -2.42
CA TYR A 39 78.65 -65.16 -3.07
C TYR A 39 77.84 -63.89 -3.39
N LEU A 40 78.46 -62.72 -3.25
CA LEU A 40 77.82 -61.42 -3.46
C LEU A 40 77.74 -61.08 -4.96
N VAL A 41 76.66 -60.42 -5.37
CA VAL A 41 76.52 -59.79 -6.69
C VAL A 41 76.54 -58.28 -6.49
N GLU A 42 77.53 -57.60 -7.07
CA GLU A 42 77.66 -56.14 -6.94
C GLU A 42 76.63 -55.36 -7.75
N GLU A 43 76.45 -54.11 -7.34
CA GLU A 43 75.30 -53.25 -7.57
C GLU A 43 75.40 -52.47 -8.91
N GLU A 44 74.67 -52.90 -9.94
CA GLU A 44 74.47 -52.11 -11.18
C GLU A 44 72.98 -51.87 -11.50
N ARG A 45 72.28 -51.05 -10.69
CA ARG A 45 70.89 -50.63 -11.04
C ARG A 45 70.32 -49.35 -10.41
N ALA A 46 71.08 -48.58 -9.62
CA ALA A 46 70.52 -47.59 -8.70
C ALA A 46 70.14 -46.20 -9.27
N THR A 47 70.35 -45.90 -10.56
CA THR A 47 70.39 -44.51 -11.07
C THR A 47 69.12 -43.97 -11.76
N THR A 48 68.14 -44.79 -12.12
CA THR A 48 66.96 -44.35 -12.90
C THR A 48 65.67 -44.18 -12.09
N THR A 49 65.47 -45.00 -11.06
CA THR A 49 64.27 -44.99 -10.19
C THR A 49 64.16 -43.68 -9.41
N THR A 50 65.24 -43.31 -8.71
CA THR A 50 65.35 -42.11 -7.85
C THR A 50 65.03 -40.81 -8.59
N ARG A 51 65.38 -40.69 -9.88
CA ARG A 51 65.07 -39.52 -10.71
C ARG A 51 63.56 -39.37 -11.00
N THR A 52 62.80 -40.46 -11.00
CA THR A 52 61.36 -40.42 -11.28
C THR A 52 60.56 -40.12 -10.01
N GLU A 53 61.03 -40.63 -8.87
CA GLU A 53 60.48 -40.38 -7.53
C GLU A 53 60.71 -38.92 -7.10
N THR A 54 61.92 -38.40 -7.24
CA THR A 54 62.25 -36.99 -6.93
C THR A 54 61.42 -35.99 -7.75
N ASN A 55 61.19 -36.26 -9.03
CA ASN A 55 60.27 -35.46 -9.86
C ASN A 55 58.81 -35.51 -9.34
N SER A 56 58.38 -36.66 -8.83
CA SER A 56 57.04 -36.83 -8.25
C SER A 56 56.89 -36.11 -6.91
N ILE A 57 57.93 -36.14 -6.06
CA ILE A 57 58.01 -35.39 -4.80
C ILE A 57 57.98 -33.87 -5.06
N ASN A 58 58.79 -33.37 -6.00
CA ASN A 58 58.81 -31.96 -6.38
C ASN A 58 57.45 -31.49 -6.93
N ARG A 59 56.72 -32.36 -7.63
CA ARG A 59 55.34 -32.09 -8.08
C ARG A 59 54.32 -32.07 -6.93
N LEU A 60 54.57 -32.80 -5.84
CA LEU A 60 53.73 -32.79 -4.64
C LEU A 60 53.98 -31.53 -3.80
N ILE A 61 55.24 -31.13 -3.60
CA ILE A 61 55.62 -29.91 -2.86
C ILE A 61 54.93 -28.67 -3.46
N ARG A 62 55.04 -28.48 -4.78
CA ARG A 62 54.36 -27.37 -5.49
C ARG A 62 52.83 -27.39 -5.39
N LYS A 63 52.21 -28.55 -5.12
CA LYS A 63 50.76 -28.65 -4.85
C LYS A 63 50.42 -28.24 -3.42
N PHE A 64 51.29 -28.53 -2.44
CA PHE A 64 51.14 -28.04 -1.07
C PHE A 64 51.30 -26.52 -1.01
N GLU A 65 52.36 -25.95 -1.60
CA GLU A 65 52.57 -24.49 -1.69
C GLU A 65 51.36 -23.75 -2.31
N LEU A 66 50.72 -24.36 -3.31
CA LEU A 66 49.52 -23.82 -3.97
C LEU A 66 48.24 -24.02 -3.13
N PHE A 67 48.21 -25.03 -2.26
CA PHE A 67 47.11 -25.27 -1.33
C PHE A 67 47.16 -24.30 -0.14
N GLU A 68 48.34 -24.07 0.42
CA GLU A 68 48.59 -23.07 1.49
C GLU A 68 48.12 -21.68 1.05
N LYS A 69 48.61 -21.19 -0.10
CA LYS A 69 48.19 -19.89 -0.68
C LYS A 69 46.68 -19.79 -0.94
N LYS A 70 45.99 -20.92 -1.15
CA LYS A 70 44.52 -20.96 -1.26
C LYS A 70 43.83 -20.94 0.09
N MET A 71 44.39 -21.55 1.12
CA MET A 71 43.90 -21.42 2.50
C MET A 71 44.03 -19.98 3.00
N ASP A 72 45.17 -19.32 2.74
CA ASP A 72 45.38 -17.92 3.12
C ASP A 72 44.38 -16.97 2.45
N SER A 73 44.13 -17.15 1.14
CA SER A 73 43.06 -16.41 0.44
C SER A 73 41.71 -16.64 1.10
N LEU A 74 41.31 -17.90 1.32
CA LEU A 74 40.03 -18.23 1.94
C LEU A 74 39.90 -17.66 3.36
N LEU A 75 40.97 -17.59 4.15
CA LEU A 75 40.96 -16.96 5.47
C LEU A 75 40.72 -15.45 5.38
N ASN A 76 41.37 -14.77 4.43
CA ASN A 76 41.15 -13.35 4.16
C ASN A 76 39.74 -13.06 3.62
N ASP A 77 39.26 -13.87 2.67
CA ASP A 77 37.94 -13.73 2.06
C ASP A 77 36.83 -13.93 3.12
N ASN A 78 37.00 -14.90 4.03
CA ASN A 78 36.11 -15.08 5.18
C ASN A 78 36.13 -13.88 6.15
N ALA A 79 37.27 -13.18 6.28
CA ALA A 79 37.36 -11.98 7.12
C ALA A 79 36.61 -10.79 6.50
N ASP A 80 36.67 -10.58 5.18
CA ASP A 80 35.86 -9.57 4.47
C ASP A 80 34.36 -9.90 4.55
N ILE A 81 33.98 -11.15 4.28
CA ILE A 81 32.58 -11.61 4.39
C ILE A 81 32.03 -11.34 5.79
N LYS A 82 32.80 -11.66 6.85
CA LYS A 82 32.41 -11.40 8.25
C LYS A 82 32.28 -9.91 8.57
N LYS A 83 33.13 -9.05 7.98
CA LYS A 83 33.04 -7.59 8.11
C LYS A 83 31.79 -7.04 7.40
N ARG A 84 31.52 -7.49 6.18
CA ARG A 84 30.37 -7.05 5.38
C ARG A 84 29.04 -7.52 5.96
N LEU A 85 28.99 -8.70 6.56
CA LEU A 85 27.79 -9.21 7.23
C LEU A 85 27.38 -8.31 8.41
N LYS A 86 28.34 -7.89 9.25
CA LYS A 86 28.09 -6.90 10.32
C LYS A 86 27.59 -5.54 9.81
N ASN A 87 28.10 -5.09 8.66
CA ASN A 87 27.63 -3.84 8.07
C ASN A 87 26.17 -3.94 7.60
N ILE A 88 25.75 -5.10 7.10
CA ILE A 88 24.35 -5.35 6.68
C ILE A 88 23.42 -5.42 7.90
N GLU A 89 23.86 -6.10 8.96
CA GLU A 89 23.16 -6.22 10.25
C GLU A 89 22.80 -4.83 10.82
N LEU A 90 23.80 -3.94 10.96
CA LEU A 90 23.60 -2.54 11.39
C LEU A 90 22.68 -1.73 10.46
N LEU A 91 22.78 -1.93 9.15
CA LEU A 91 21.89 -1.26 8.19
C LEU A 91 20.43 -1.75 8.32
N THR A 92 20.21 -3.03 8.64
CA THR A 92 18.87 -3.55 8.90
C THR A 92 18.27 -3.11 10.23
N GLU A 93 19.08 -2.76 11.23
CA GLU A 93 18.59 -2.11 12.46
C GLU A 93 18.14 -0.66 12.16
N ILE A 94 19.01 0.14 11.53
CA ILE A 94 18.75 1.55 11.22
C ILE A 94 17.55 1.72 10.28
N ASN A 95 17.45 0.90 9.24
CA ASN A 95 16.43 1.07 8.20
C ASN A 95 15.05 0.44 8.56
N ASN A 96 14.90 -0.07 9.78
CA ASN A 96 13.63 -0.57 10.32
C ASN A 96 13.16 0.18 11.59
N ASP A 97 13.78 1.32 11.92
CA ASP A 97 13.31 2.17 13.03
C ASP A 97 11.84 2.60 12.82
N PRO A 98 10.89 2.06 13.62
CA PRO A 98 9.48 2.36 13.46
C PRO A 98 9.16 3.79 13.91
N ASP A 99 9.91 4.30 14.90
CA ASP A 99 9.67 5.62 15.50
C ASP A 99 10.19 6.73 14.59
N PHE A 100 11.32 6.56 13.88
CA PHE A 100 11.73 7.51 12.83
C PHE A 100 10.66 7.66 11.74
N SER A 101 10.16 6.54 11.20
CA SER A 101 9.14 6.55 10.14
C SER A 101 7.84 7.21 10.62
N LYS A 102 7.41 6.87 11.84
CA LYS A 102 6.25 7.42 12.54
C LYS A 102 6.40 8.92 12.83
N ASP A 103 7.58 9.40 13.20
CA ASP A 103 7.82 10.83 13.45
C ASP A 103 7.90 11.65 12.16
N VAL A 104 8.45 11.12 11.07
CA VAL A 104 8.37 11.75 9.74
C VAL A 104 6.90 11.89 9.32
N ILE A 105 6.10 10.83 9.44
CA ILE A 105 4.65 10.86 9.15
C ILE A 105 3.94 11.88 10.05
N ASN A 106 4.14 11.81 11.38
CA ASN A 106 3.53 12.74 12.34
C ASN A 106 3.88 14.20 12.04
N ARG A 107 5.13 14.49 11.63
CA ARG A 107 5.57 15.85 11.28
C ARG A 107 4.93 16.34 9.99
N VAL A 108 4.82 15.49 8.97
CA VAL A 108 4.12 15.82 7.72
C VAL A 108 2.64 16.08 7.98
N VAL A 109 1.96 15.19 8.72
CA VAL A 109 0.54 15.34 9.07
C VAL A 109 0.28 16.63 9.88
N LYS A 110 1.09 16.91 10.91
CA LYS A 110 1.00 18.15 11.70
C LYS A 110 1.21 19.41 10.85
N ASN A 111 2.07 19.36 9.83
CA ASN A 111 2.30 20.49 8.94
C ASN A 111 1.15 20.66 7.92
N ILE A 112 0.58 19.57 7.40
CA ILE A 112 -0.60 19.61 6.52
C ILE A 112 -1.80 20.23 7.24
N PHE A 113 -2.09 19.81 8.48
CA PHE A 113 -3.17 20.41 9.27
C PHE A 113 -2.92 21.88 9.60
N LYS A 114 -1.68 22.29 9.91
CA LYS A 114 -1.32 23.71 10.11
C LYS A 114 -1.46 24.58 8.86
N ALA A 115 -1.38 23.98 7.67
CA ALA A 115 -1.41 24.72 6.41
C ALA A 115 -2.84 25.08 5.95
N ASN A 116 -3.89 24.63 6.66
CA ASN A 116 -5.31 24.87 6.33
C ASN A 116 -5.60 24.71 4.82
N ILE A 117 -5.10 23.62 4.22
CA ILE A 117 -5.27 23.32 2.78
C ILE A 117 -6.75 23.21 2.39
N PHE A 118 -7.61 22.90 3.36
CA PHE A 118 -9.06 22.99 3.26
C PHE A 118 -9.56 24.13 4.17
N PRO A 119 -10.53 24.96 3.73
CA PRO A 119 -11.19 25.93 4.59
C PRO A 119 -11.81 25.25 5.82
N SER A 120 -11.84 25.92 6.96
CA SER A 120 -12.56 25.41 8.12
C SER A 120 -14.08 25.51 7.92
N THR A 121 -14.84 24.74 8.70
CA THR A 121 -16.31 24.82 8.69
C THR A 121 -16.82 26.23 8.96
N LYS A 122 -16.09 27.04 9.76
CA LYS A 122 -16.45 28.44 9.99
C LYS A 122 -16.24 29.29 8.73
N ASP A 123 -15.10 29.15 8.06
CA ASP A 123 -14.80 29.95 6.85
C ASP A 123 -15.84 29.70 5.75
N LEU A 124 -16.31 28.44 5.63
CA LEU A 124 -17.40 28.07 4.73
C LEU A 124 -18.74 28.69 5.13
N VAL A 125 -19.09 28.71 6.42
CA VAL A 125 -20.33 29.33 6.92
C VAL A 125 -20.31 30.84 6.64
N ASP A 126 -19.24 31.53 7.06
CA ASP A 126 -19.08 32.99 6.88
C ASP A 126 -19.22 33.41 5.40
N GLU A 127 -18.60 32.67 4.47
CA GLU A 127 -18.73 32.92 3.03
C GLU A 127 -20.15 32.65 2.52
N THR A 128 -20.82 31.57 2.98
CA THR A 128 -22.22 31.32 2.58
C THR A 128 -23.19 32.39 3.10
N GLU A 129 -23.00 32.91 4.31
CA GLU A 129 -23.78 34.05 4.83
C GLU A 129 -23.54 35.32 4.00
N HIS A 130 -22.29 35.61 3.63
CA HIS A 130 -21.97 36.74 2.76
C HIS A 130 -22.67 36.66 1.39
N LEU A 131 -22.65 35.48 0.76
CA LEU A 131 -23.33 35.24 -0.51
C LEU A 131 -24.87 35.34 -0.39
N LEU A 132 -25.45 34.84 0.71
CA LEU A 132 -26.89 34.93 0.98
C LEU A 132 -27.36 36.37 1.16
N GLU A 133 -26.65 37.21 1.92
CA GLU A 133 -27.02 38.62 2.09
C GLU A 133 -26.82 39.41 0.78
N LYS A 134 -25.79 39.10 -0.01
CA LYS A 134 -25.61 39.67 -1.37
C LYS A 134 -26.78 39.32 -2.29
N LEU A 135 -27.24 38.06 -2.30
CA LEU A 135 -28.42 37.62 -3.04
C LEU A 135 -29.70 38.29 -2.54
N ARG A 136 -29.85 38.48 -1.23
CA ARG A 136 -30.98 39.19 -0.61
C ARG A 136 -31.01 40.66 -1.03
N GLY A 137 -29.86 41.35 -1.03
CA GLY A 137 -29.71 42.72 -1.51
C GLY A 137 -30.05 42.85 -3.00
N MET A 138 -29.55 41.95 -3.84
CA MET A 138 -29.90 41.90 -5.26
C MET A 138 -31.41 41.69 -5.49
N ARG A 139 -32.03 40.75 -4.76
CA ARG A 139 -33.48 40.50 -4.81
C ARG A 139 -34.29 41.73 -4.37
N GLY A 140 -33.85 42.42 -3.31
CA GLY A 140 -34.46 43.67 -2.84
C GLY A 140 -34.36 44.80 -3.88
N GLY A 141 -33.20 44.96 -4.52
CA GLY A 141 -32.99 45.92 -5.60
C GLY A 141 -33.88 45.65 -6.82
N ILE A 142 -34.00 44.38 -7.24
CA ILE A 142 -34.90 43.97 -8.33
C ILE A 142 -36.36 44.24 -7.96
N ALA A 143 -36.80 43.80 -6.77
CA ALA A 143 -38.17 44.03 -6.30
C ALA A 143 -38.52 45.52 -6.20
N SER A 144 -37.57 46.35 -5.78
CA SER A 144 -37.73 47.82 -5.75
C SER A 144 -37.87 48.40 -7.16
N ARG A 145 -37.02 48.02 -8.11
CA ARG A 145 -37.10 48.49 -9.51
C ARG A 145 -38.38 48.02 -10.21
N VAL A 146 -38.81 46.77 -10.00
CA VAL A 146 -40.08 46.24 -10.50
C VAL A 146 -41.26 47.01 -9.91
N LYS A 147 -41.25 47.28 -8.59
CA LYS A 147 -42.28 48.11 -7.95
C LYS A 147 -42.34 49.50 -8.57
N SER A 148 -41.22 50.20 -8.70
CA SER A 148 -41.17 51.54 -9.32
C SER A 148 -41.69 51.52 -10.76
N ALA A 149 -41.25 50.57 -11.59
CA ALA A 149 -41.72 50.47 -12.98
C ALA A 149 -43.23 50.19 -13.08
N ILE A 150 -43.81 49.40 -12.17
CA ILE A 150 -45.26 49.18 -12.09
C ILE A 150 -45.98 50.49 -11.73
N PHE A 151 -45.48 51.25 -10.75
CA PHE A 151 -46.05 52.57 -10.42
C PHE A 151 -45.86 53.61 -11.53
N GLU A 152 -44.80 53.51 -12.33
CA GLU A 152 -44.55 54.38 -13.49
C GLU A 152 -45.49 54.07 -14.67
N ILE A 153 -45.71 52.78 -14.98
CA ILE A 153 -46.56 52.33 -16.10
C ILE A 153 -48.06 52.52 -15.80
N PHE A 154 -48.49 52.29 -14.55
CA PHE A 154 -49.92 52.30 -14.18
C PHE A 154 -50.35 53.49 -13.33
N GLY A 155 -49.42 54.25 -12.75
CA GLY A 155 -49.71 55.37 -11.85
C GLY A 155 -50.44 54.97 -10.57
N GLU A 156 -50.81 55.97 -9.76
CA GLU A 156 -51.67 55.78 -8.59
C GLU A 156 -53.16 55.60 -8.94
N SER A 157 -53.54 55.80 -10.21
CA SER A 157 -54.95 55.96 -10.63
C SER A 157 -55.56 54.75 -11.34
N GLN A 158 -54.77 53.85 -11.94
CA GLN A 158 -55.30 52.65 -12.61
C GLN A 158 -55.52 51.48 -11.64
N LEU A 159 -54.72 51.39 -10.58
CA LEU A 159 -54.79 50.32 -9.58
C LEU A 159 -55.58 50.78 -8.35
N PRO A 160 -56.52 49.97 -7.81
CA PRO A 160 -57.09 50.25 -6.50
C PRO A 160 -55.99 50.28 -5.43
N ARG A 161 -56.11 51.19 -4.45
CA ARG A 161 -55.17 51.26 -3.33
C ARG A 161 -55.32 50.03 -2.43
N ILE A 162 -54.19 49.48 -2.01
CA ILE A 162 -54.06 48.51 -0.92
C ILE A 162 -52.94 48.99 0.02
N ASP A 163 -52.97 48.57 1.28
CA ASP A 163 -51.97 48.96 2.28
C ASP A 163 -51.27 47.75 2.93
N PHE A 164 -50.41 48.02 3.91
CA PHE A 164 -49.64 46.99 4.63
C PHE A 164 -50.39 46.37 5.83
N GLN A 165 -51.65 46.74 6.07
CA GLN A 165 -52.49 46.24 7.17
C GLN A 165 -53.72 45.45 6.67
N SER A 166 -54.00 45.54 5.36
CA SER A 166 -55.06 44.84 4.66
C SER A 166 -55.06 43.33 4.95
N SER A 167 -56.22 42.78 5.32
CA SER A 167 -56.36 41.37 5.65
C SER A 167 -56.12 40.45 4.45
N PRO A 168 -55.86 39.14 4.65
CA PRO A 168 -55.75 38.17 3.55
C PRO A 168 -56.99 38.12 2.64
N ALA A 169 -58.19 38.39 3.19
CA ALA A 169 -59.43 38.47 2.42
C ALA A 169 -59.45 39.72 1.51
N GLU A 170 -59.04 40.87 2.02
CA GLU A 170 -58.94 42.12 1.23
C GLU A 170 -57.84 42.03 0.17
N ILE A 171 -56.70 41.42 0.50
CA ILE A 171 -55.62 41.11 -0.47
C ILE A 171 -56.13 40.21 -1.60
N ASN A 172 -56.91 39.18 -1.30
CA ASN A 172 -57.47 38.28 -2.31
C ASN A 172 -58.60 38.93 -3.13
N SER A 173 -59.39 39.81 -2.52
CA SER A 173 -60.37 40.65 -3.22
C SER A 173 -59.68 41.62 -4.19
N TRP A 174 -58.62 42.30 -3.74
CA TRP A 174 -57.80 43.21 -4.54
C TRP A 174 -57.13 42.49 -5.72
N LYS A 175 -56.50 41.32 -5.50
CA LYS A 175 -55.97 40.46 -6.58
C LYS A 175 -57.06 39.99 -7.56
N SER A 176 -58.33 39.98 -7.12
CA SER A 176 -59.48 39.58 -7.92
C SER A 176 -60.09 40.73 -8.74
N ASP A 177 -59.75 42.00 -8.43
CA ASP A 177 -60.22 43.17 -9.17
C ASP A 177 -59.78 43.12 -10.64
N GLN A 178 -60.70 43.42 -11.55
CA GLN A 178 -60.44 43.33 -12.98
C GLN A 178 -59.34 44.30 -13.44
N ARG A 179 -59.21 45.48 -12.82
CA ARG A 179 -58.16 46.46 -13.12
C ARG A 179 -56.78 45.93 -12.75
N VAL A 180 -56.66 45.23 -11.62
CA VAL A 180 -55.41 44.60 -11.17
C VAL A 180 -55.02 43.47 -12.13
N LYS A 181 -55.98 42.65 -12.56
CA LYS A 181 -55.77 41.60 -13.57
C LYS A 181 -55.37 42.16 -14.94
N ASP A 182 -56.02 43.24 -15.39
CA ASP A 182 -55.72 43.87 -16.68
C ASP A 182 -54.37 44.59 -16.69
N ALA A 183 -53.98 45.22 -15.58
CA ALA A 183 -52.65 45.79 -15.41
C ALA A 183 -51.57 44.69 -15.37
N TYR A 184 -51.78 43.62 -14.60
CA TYR A 184 -50.86 42.48 -14.54
C TYR A 184 -50.69 41.85 -15.93
N ARG A 185 -51.79 41.58 -16.64
CA ARG A 185 -51.77 41.11 -18.03
C ARG A 185 -50.94 42.02 -18.95
N LYS A 186 -51.24 43.32 -18.99
CA LYS A 186 -50.46 44.29 -19.80
C LYS A 186 -48.96 44.28 -19.48
N LEU A 187 -48.58 44.08 -18.21
CA LEU A 187 -47.18 44.00 -17.81
C LEU A 187 -46.47 42.76 -18.40
N PHE A 188 -47.14 41.60 -18.43
CA PHE A 188 -46.54 40.35 -18.91
C PHE A 188 -46.77 40.07 -20.41
N ASP A 189 -47.79 40.67 -21.03
CA ASP A 189 -47.97 40.67 -22.49
C ASP A 189 -46.74 41.32 -23.17
N ILE A 190 -46.22 42.43 -22.61
CA ILE A 190 -45.00 43.12 -23.07
C ILE A 190 -43.75 42.21 -23.04
N PHE A 191 -43.69 41.25 -22.10
CA PHE A 191 -42.57 40.30 -22.00
C PHE A 191 -42.82 38.98 -22.74
N SER A 192 -43.96 38.82 -23.43
CA SER A 192 -44.32 37.55 -24.08
C SER A 192 -43.61 37.32 -25.42
N GLU A 193 -42.94 38.33 -25.98
CA GLU A 193 -42.14 38.18 -27.21
C GLU A 193 -40.76 37.56 -26.95
N ASP A 194 -40.17 37.70 -25.76
CA ASP A 194 -38.85 37.16 -25.42
C ASP A 194 -38.91 36.17 -24.24
N ARG A 195 -38.77 34.87 -24.55
CA ARG A 195 -39.19 33.76 -23.67
C ARG A 195 -38.14 33.38 -22.62
N THR A 196 -38.08 34.16 -21.54
CA THR A 196 -37.44 33.75 -20.28
C THR A 196 -38.50 33.46 -19.21
N TYR A 197 -38.91 32.19 -19.08
CA TYR A 197 -39.91 31.76 -18.09
C TYR A 197 -39.39 31.87 -16.65
N VAL A 198 -39.83 32.90 -15.93
CA VAL A 198 -39.70 32.95 -14.47
C VAL A 198 -40.74 32.01 -13.86
N ILE A 199 -40.31 30.80 -13.48
CA ILE A 199 -41.17 29.83 -12.77
C ILE A 199 -41.47 30.38 -11.38
N TRP A 200 -42.69 30.83 -11.16
CA TRP A 200 -43.20 31.16 -9.82
C TRP A 200 -43.52 29.85 -9.09
N SER A 201 -42.76 29.53 -8.05
CA SER A 201 -43.06 28.39 -7.18
C SER A 201 -44.24 28.74 -6.28
N THR A 202 -45.44 28.33 -6.68
CA THR A 202 -46.70 28.56 -5.95
C THR A 202 -47.44 27.26 -5.62
N ASP A 203 -46.70 26.21 -5.28
CA ASP A 203 -47.24 24.99 -4.68
C ASP A 203 -46.84 24.90 -3.20
N HIS A 204 -47.65 25.50 -2.34
CA HIS A 204 -47.70 25.18 -0.91
C HIS A 204 -48.97 24.37 -0.66
N ASN A 205 -48.93 23.06 -0.93
CA ASN A 205 -49.92 22.07 -0.53
C ASN A 205 -49.28 20.68 -0.53
N LEU A 206 -48.48 20.40 0.50
CA LEU A 206 -48.12 19.04 0.87
C LEU A 206 -48.72 18.77 2.26
N GLU A 207 -49.99 18.39 2.27
CA GLU A 207 -50.70 18.04 3.51
C GLU A 207 -50.11 16.77 4.14
N HIS A 208 -50.30 16.62 5.45
CA HIS A 208 -49.82 15.46 6.19
C HIS A 208 -50.41 14.14 5.67
N SER A 209 -49.54 13.13 5.53
CA SER A 209 -49.91 11.75 5.82
C SER A 209 -48.86 11.15 6.76
N THR A 210 -49.31 10.55 7.86
CA THR A 210 -48.47 10.09 8.96
C THR A 210 -48.10 8.61 8.84
N ASP A 211 -46.80 8.36 9.04
CA ASP A 211 -46.23 7.20 9.72
C ASP A 211 -46.38 5.77 9.14
N HIS A 212 -45.45 4.93 9.63
CA HIS A 212 -45.45 3.46 9.58
C HIS A 212 -45.38 2.79 8.19
N ASN A 213 -44.16 2.59 7.70
CA ASN A 213 -43.56 1.24 7.71
C ASN A 213 -42.06 1.27 7.39
N LEU A 214 -41.25 0.95 8.40
CA LEU A 214 -39.85 0.55 8.24
C LEU A 214 -39.64 -0.70 9.10
N GLU A 215 -39.93 -1.88 8.53
CA GLU A 215 -39.73 -3.14 9.23
C GLU A 215 -38.23 -3.41 9.45
N HIS A 216 -37.87 -3.69 10.70
CA HIS A 216 -36.54 -4.18 11.06
C HIS A 216 -36.36 -5.61 10.53
N SER A 217 -35.73 -5.76 9.36
CA SER A 217 -35.17 -7.07 8.97
C SER A 217 -33.83 -7.28 9.67
N THR A 218 -33.88 -7.87 10.87
CA THR A 218 -32.72 -8.40 11.61
C THR A 218 -33.00 -9.86 11.99
N ASP A 219 -33.13 -10.71 10.99
CA ASP A 219 -33.29 -12.15 11.19
C ASP A 219 -31.95 -12.82 11.52
N HIS A 220 -31.74 -13.09 12.80
CA HIS A 220 -30.73 -14.03 13.25
C HIS A 220 -31.14 -15.45 12.85
N ASN A 221 -30.50 -16.02 11.83
CA ASN A 221 -30.58 -17.47 11.60
C ASN A 221 -29.63 -18.20 12.56
N LEU A 222 -30.23 -18.74 13.62
CA LEU A 222 -29.59 -19.58 14.62
C LEU A 222 -30.42 -20.87 14.71
N GLU A 223 -29.91 -21.97 14.16
CA GLU A 223 -29.87 -23.30 14.82
C GLU A 223 -29.46 -24.47 13.88
N HIS A 224 -29.00 -25.56 14.52
CA HIS A 224 -28.87 -26.94 14.02
C HIS A 224 -28.00 -27.25 12.78
N ASN A 225 -26.70 -27.47 13.01
CA ASN A 225 -26.20 -28.80 13.41
C ASN A 225 -24.80 -28.73 14.03
#